data_AF-A0A2V8MVX0-F1
#
_entry.id   AF-A0A2V8MVX0-F1
#
_cell.length_a   1.000
_cell.length_b   1.000
_cell.length_c   1.000
_cell.angle_alpha   90.00
_cell.angle_beta   90.00
_cell.angle_gamma   90.00
#
_symmetry.space_group_name_H-M   'P 1'
#
loop_
_entity.id
_entity.type
_entity.pdbx_description
1 polymer ?
#
loop_
_entity_poly.entity_id
_entity_poly.type
_entity_poly.pdbx_seq_one_letter_code
_entity_poly.pdbx_strand_id
1 'polypeptide(L)'
;MEELCVRGIRINFWGGAGKPYALVSSPYLNATIQTRRDQLMAFNDNRGFEFSRAVVEGKVRNQEKLVRYFGKYLKKADLERFDRINAIADSLAAQSKKVKGVMAATVDEKRHVLMGVEGLAGRLYWDAVAEIIGSRTEFLGREHRGATDMVNAALNYGYGILYGNVWGAALNAGLEPFAGFLHVDRPGKPSPASAVSLERLVRG
;
A
#
# COMPACT_ATOMS: atom_id res chain seq x y z
N MET A 1 20.71 -24.13 -0.10
CA MET A 1 19.48 -23.78 0.65
C MET A 1 19.79 -23.62 2.13
N GLU A 2 20.35 -24.65 2.79
CA GLU A 2 20.71 -24.60 4.21
C GLU A 2 21.57 -23.39 4.60
N GLU A 3 22.67 -23.14 3.89
CA GLU A 3 23.56 -21.99 4.14
C GLU A 3 22.83 -20.63 4.12
N LEU A 4 21.84 -20.48 3.22
CA LEU A 4 21.03 -19.26 3.14
C LEU A 4 20.14 -19.13 4.37
N CYS A 5 19.52 -20.22 4.83
CA CYS A 5 18.69 -20.23 6.03
C CYS A 5 19.53 -19.97 7.30
N VAL A 6 20.72 -20.56 7.42
CA VAL A 6 21.65 -20.30 8.54
C VAL A 6 22.04 -18.82 8.60
N ARG A 7 22.28 -18.19 7.44
CA ARG A 7 22.60 -16.76 7.33
C ARG A 7 21.38 -15.83 7.42
N GLY A 8 20.17 -16.37 7.61
CA GLY A 8 18.94 -15.58 7.66
C GLY A 8 18.54 -14.94 6.32
N ILE A 9 19.08 -15.43 5.21
CA ILE A 9 18.77 -14.96 3.86
C ILE A 9 17.44 -15.60 3.40
N ARG A 10 16.50 -14.75 3.00
CA ARG A 10 15.17 -15.14 2.52
C ARG A 10 15.19 -15.46 1.03
N ILE A 11 14.38 -16.43 0.63
CA ILE A 11 14.23 -16.84 -0.77
C ILE A 11 12.76 -16.75 -1.15
N ASN A 12 12.44 -15.76 -1.98
CA ASN A 12 11.09 -15.54 -2.50
C ASN A 12 10.94 -16.17 -3.89
N PHE A 13 9.87 -16.93 -4.09
CA PHE A 13 9.53 -17.56 -5.36
C PHE A 13 8.36 -16.84 -6.02
N TRP A 14 8.51 -16.50 -7.30
CA TRP A 14 7.59 -15.67 -8.08
C TRP A 14 7.01 -16.45 -9.26
N GLY A 15 5.71 -16.29 -9.52
CA GLY A 15 5.09 -16.72 -10.77
C GLY A 15 5.30 -15.69 -11.88
N GLY A 16 5.04 -16.09 -13.14
CA GLY A 16 5.25 -15.23 -14.32
C GLY A 16 4.50 -13.90 -14.31
N ALA A 17 3.42 -13.78 -13.53
CA ALA A 17 2.65 -12.55 -13.35
C ALA A 17 3.15 -11.66 -12.18
N GLY A 18 4.36 -11.91 -11.64
CA GLY A 18 4.91 -11.15 -10.52
C GLY A 18 4.23 -11.43 -9.16
N LYS A 19 3.40 -12.47 -9.07
CA LYS A 19 2.78 -12.90 -7.80
C LYS A 19 3.73 -13.84 -7.06
N PRO A 20 4.09 -13.55 -5.80
CA PRO A 20 4.87 -14.49 -5.00
C PRO A 20 3.97 -15.67 -4.60
N TYR A 21 4.50 -16.90 -4.69
CA TYR A 21 3.76 -18.12 -4.34
C TYR A 21 4.42 -18.91 -3.20
N ALA A 22 5.69 -18.68 -2.90
CA ALA A 22 6.37 -19.28 -1.76
C ALA A 22 7.47 -18.36 -1.22
N LEU A 23 7.74 -18.50 0.08
CA LEU A 23 8.85 -17.87 0.78
C LEU A 23 9.51 -18.92 1.67
N VAL A 24 10.83 -19.09 1.51
CA VAL A 24 11.65 -19.89 2.42
C VAL A 24 12.42 -18.96 3.35
N SER A 25 12.33 -19.21 4.65
CA SER A 25 12.95 -18.43 5.72
C SER A 25 13.51 -19.36 6.80
N SER A 26 14.53 -18.88 7.52
CA SER A 26 15.04 -19.54 8.71
C SER A 26 13.96 -19.63 9.79
N PRO A 27 13.83 -20.78 10.48
CA PRO A 27 12.94 -20.91 11.64
C PRO A 27 13.51 -20.24 12.90
N TYR A 28 14.76 -19.75 12.86
CA TYR A 28 15.44 -19.12 13.99
C TYR A 28 15.51 -17.59 13.89
N LEU A 29 14.93 -16.99 12.84
CA LEU A 29 14.70 -15.55 12.74
C LEU A 29 13.52 -15.17 13.64
N ASN A 30 13.74 -15.29 14.95
CA ASN A 30 12.70 -15.19 15.96
C ASN A 30 12.63 -13.76 16.45
N ALA A 31 11.82 -13.00 15.74
CA ALA A 31 11.10 -11.92 16.36
C ALA A 31 10.36 -12.39 17.64
N THR A 32 10.25 -11.49 18.63
CA THR A 32 9.74 -11.87 19.94
C THR A 32 8.23 -12.16 19.89
N ILE A 33 7.80 -13.23 20.56
CA ILE A 33 6.36 -13.54 20.79
C ILE A 33 5.61 -12.34 21.39
N GLN A 34 6.32 -11.50 22.14
CA GLN A 34 5.80 -10.29 22.75
C GLN A 34 5.29 -9.29 21.71
N THR A 35 6.04 -9.03 20.63
CA THR A 35 5.60 -8.13 19.55
C THR A 35 4.27 -8.57 18.94
N ARG A 36 4.08 -9.87 18.71
CA ARG A 36 2.81 -10.39 18.17
C ARG A 36 1.66 -10.24 19.16
N ARG A 37 1.90 -10.48 20.45
CA ARG A 37 0.89 -10.25 21.50
C ARG A 37 0.48 -8.79 21.55
N ASP A 38 1.45 -7.88 21.54
CA ASP A 38 1.18 -6.44 21.56
C ASP A 38 0.41 -5.98 20.32
N GLN A 39 0.75 -6.52 19.15
CA GLN A 39 0.02 -6.28 17.90
C GLN A 39 -1.44 -6.75 17.98
N LEU A 40 -1.69 -7.95 18.50
CA LEU A 40 -3.06 -8.47 18.65
C LEU A 40 -3.86 -7.64 19.66
N MET A 41 -3.25 -7.23 20.77
CA MET A 41 -3.90 -6.38 21.77
C MET A 41 -4.23 -4.99 21.21
N ALA A 42 -3.38 -4.45 20.34
CA ALA A 42 -3.57 -3.15 19.69
C ALA A 42 -4.83 -3.05 18.81
N PHE A 43 -5.48 -4.17 18.45
CA PHE A 43 -6.79 -4.14 17.78
C PHE A 43 -7.88 -3.52 18.66
N ASN A 44 -7.76 -3.71 19.98
CA ASN A 44 -8.76 -3.31 20.95
C ASN A 44 -8.45 -1.96 21.61
N ASP A 45 -7.44 -1.23 21.12
CA ASP A 45 -7.07 0.06 21.65
C ASP A 45 -6.58 1.03 20.56
N ASN A 46 -6.16 2.22 21.01
CA ASN A 46 -5.85 3.33 20.12
C ASN A 46 -4.61 3.06 19.25
N ARG A 47 -3.70 2.15 19.64
CA ARG A 47 -2.48 1.86 18.87
C ARG A 47 -2.80 1.33 17.47
N GLY A 48 -3.80 0.46 17.33
CA GLY A 48 -4.21 -0.07 16.03
C GLY A 48 -4.84 1.00 15.13
N PHE A 49 -5.59 1.93 15.73
CA PHE A 49 -6.13 3.10 15.01
C PHE A 49 -5.01 4.03 14.54
N GLU A 50 -4.09 4.39 15.44
CA GLU A 50 -2.98 5.30 15.15
C GLU A 50 -2.08 4.76 14.05
N PHE A 51 -1.74 3.47 14.10
CA PHE A 51 -1.00 2.80 13.04
C PHE A 51 -1.74 2.88 11.70
N SER A 52 -3.03 2.55 11.69
CA SER A 52 -3.87 2.58 10.49
C SER A 52 -3.97 3.98 9.89
N ARG A 53 -4.17 4.99 10.74
CA ARG A 53 -4.23 6.40 10.35
C ARG A 53 -2.91 6.85 9.74
N ALA A 54 -1.79 6.56 10.39
CA ALA A 54 -0.46 6.93 9.91
C ALA A 54 -0.14 6.29 8.54
N VAL A 55 -0.54 5.04 8.33
CA VAL A 55 -0.36 4.34 7.06
C VAL A 55 -1.18 4.98 5.93
N VAL A 56 -2.46 5.29 6.16
CA VAL A 56 -3.30 5.97 5.15
C VAL A 56 -2.80 7.39 4.91
N GLU A 57 -2.48 8.15 5.96
CA GLU A 57 -1.92 9.50 5.82
C GLU A 57 -0.63 9.49 5.00
N GLY A 58 0.29 8.57 5.32
CA GLY A 58 1.56 8.40 4.62
C GLY A 58 1.36 8.04 3.14
N LYS A 59 0.41 7.15 2.83
CA LYS A 59 0.05 6.80 1.44
C LYS A 59 -0.43 8.04 0.67
N VAL A 60 -1.44 8.73 1.18
CA VAL A 60 -2.03 9.89 0.51
C VAL A 60 -1.00 11.01 0.32
N ARG A 61 -0.17 11.25 1.34
CA ARG A 61 0.90 12.25 1.28
C ARG A 61 1.98 11.89 0.26
N ASN A 62 2.33 10.61 0.14
CA ASN A 62 3.31 10.18 -0.87
C ASN A 62 2.75 10.29 -2.29
N GLN A 63 1.48 9.93 -2.48
CA GLN A 63 0.76 10.11 -3.75
C GLN A 63 0.73 11.58 -4.17
N GLU A 64 0.35 12.48 -3.25
CA GLU A 64 0.34 13.92 -3.48
C GLU A 64 1.71 14.46 -3.92
N LYS A 65 2.78 14.10 -3.20
CA LYS A 65 4.15 14.51 -3.54
C LYS A 65 4.58 14.00 -4.91
N LEU A 66 4.28 12.74 -5.22
CA LEU A 66 4.68 12.11 -6.48
C LEU A 66 3.96 12.77 -7.66
N VAL A 67 2.66 13.03 -7.52
CA VAL A 67 1.86 13.76 -8.50
C VAL A 67 2.43 15.15 -8.76
N ARG A 68 2.75 15.93 -7.72
CA ARG A 68 3.40 17.24 -7.91
C ARG A 68 4.78 17.14 -8.56
N TYR A 69 5.58 16.16 -8.14
CA TYR A 69 6.93 15.96 -8.63
C TYR A 69 6.95 15.71 -10.15
N PHE A 70 6.07 14.84 -10.66
CA PHE A 70 5.99 14.58 -12.09
C PHE A 70 5.19 15.65 -12.84
N GLY A 71 4.15 16.22 -12.23
CA GLY A 71 3.37 17.31 -12.80
C GLY A 71 4.19 18.55 -13.14
N LYS A 72 5.25 18.86 -12.37
CA LYS A 72 6.12 20.03 -12.61
C LYS A 72 6.70 20.09 -14.03
N TYR A 73 6.91 18.94 -14.69
CA TYR A 73 7.46 18.88 -16.05
C TYR A 73 6.47 19.34 -17.12
N LEU A 74 5.18 19.41 -16.80
CA LEU A 74 4.13 19.88 -17.71
C LEU A 74 3.93 21.40 -17.64
N LYS A 75 4.41 22.07 -16.60
CA LYS A 75 4.19 23.52 -16.38
C LYS A 75 4.51 24.41 -17.60
N LYS A 76 5.53 24.04 -18.37
CA LYS A 76 5.92 24.77 -19.60
C LYS A 76 5.39 24.13 -20.88
N ALA A 77 5.10 22.83 -20.86
CA ALA A 77 4.75 22.07 -22.05
C ALA A 77 3.24 22.03 -22.30
N ASP A 78 2.44 22.00 -21.24
CA ASP A 78 0.98 21.87 -21.27
C ASP A 78 0.41 22.41 -19.95
N LEU A 79 0.02 23.70 -19.97
CA LEU A 79 -0.43 24.41 -18.78
C LEU A 79 -1.78 23.90 -18.29
N GLU A 80 -2.70 23.55 -19.20
CA GLU A 80 -4.03 23.06 -18.85
C GLU A 80 -3.94 21.73 -18.09
N ARG A 81 -3.10 20.83 -18.58
CA ARG A 81 -2.84 19.54 -17.94
C ARG A 81 -2.12 19.69 -16.60
N PHE A 82 -1.18 20.64 -16.52
CA PHE A 82 -0.54 21.00 -15.27
C PHE A 82 -1.55 21.49 -14.22
N ASP A 83 -2.51 22.33 -14.60
CA ASP A 83 -3.54 22.84 -13.70
C ASP A 83 -4.48 21.72 -13.22
N ARG A 84 -4.91 20.81 -14.10
CA ARG A 84 -5.68 19.61 -13.72
C ARG A 84 -4.95 18.75 -12.69
N ILE A 85 -3.66 18.47 -12.92
CA ILE A 85 -2.83 17.69 -12.01
C ILE A 85 -2.68 18.37 -10.65
N ASN A 86 -2.50 19.69 -10.62
CA ASN A 86 -2.39 20.42 -9.35
C ASN A 86 -3.71 20.41 -8.57
N ALA A 87 -4.85 20.55 -9.24
CA ALA A 87 -6.15 20.44 -8.59
C ALA A 87 -6.35 19.06 -7.93
N ILE A 88 -5.89 18.00 -8.61
CA ILE A 88 -5.88 16.65 -8.03
C ILE A 88 -4.92 16.55 -6.83
N ALA A 89 -3.71 17.11 -6.95
CA ALA A 89 -2.75 17.12 -5.84
C ALA A 89 -3.27 17.90 -4.62
N ASP A 90 -3.99 18.99 -4.83
CA ASP A 90 -4.63 19.76 -3.75
C ASP A 90 -5.76 18.95 -3.09
N SER A 91 -6.52 18.20 -3.88
CA SER A 91 -7.55 17.28 -3.38
C SER A 91 -6.94 16.17 -2.52
N LEU A 92 -5.81 15.59 -2.94
CA LEU A 92 -5.05 14.61 -2.14
C LEU A 92 -4.52 15.24 -0.84
N ALA A 93 -3.99 16.47 -0.89
CA ALA A 93 -3.54 17.18 0.30
C ALA A 93 -4.69 17.41 1.30
N ALA A 94 -5.89 17.75 0.80
CA ALA A 94 -7.09 17.89 1.63
C ALA A 94 -7.49 16.55 2.28
N GLN A 95 -7.41 15.44 1.54
CA GLN A 95 -7.66 14.09 2.10
C GLN A 95 -6.65 13.71 3.18
N SER A 96 -5.36 14.01 2.99
CA SER A 96 -4.32 13.77 4.00
C SER A 96 -4.59 14.56 5.28
N LYS A 97 -4.95 15.85 5.17
CA LYS A 97 -5.35 16.68 6.32
C LYS A 97 -6.58 16.12 7.04
N LYS A 98 -7.58 15.64 6.28
CA LYS A 98 -8.79 15.02 6.83
C LYS A 98 -8.46 13.80 7.67
N VAL A 99 -7.62 12.89 7.16
CA VAL A 99 -7.20 11.66 7.87
C VAL A 99 -6.43 12.01 9.14
N LYS A 100 -5.52 12.98 9.08
CA LYS A 100 -4.72 13.43 10.22
C LYS A 100 -5.60 13.93 11.38
N GLY A 101 -6.73 14.56 11.08
CA GLY A 101 -7.68 15.06 12.09
C GLY A 101 -8.63 14.01 12.66
N VAL A 102 -8.65 12.78 12.15
CA VAL A 102 -9.52 11.71 12.68
C VAL A 102 -8.96 11.21 14.00
N MET A 103 -9.82 11.09 15.01
CA MET A 103 -9.52 10.48 16.30
C MET A 103 -10.50 9.32 16.55
N ALA A 104 -10.01 8.25 17.16
CA ALA A 104 -10.81 7.09 17.56
C ALA A 104 -10.13 6.37 18.74
N ALA A 105 -10.90 5.71 19.59
CA ALA A 105 -10.34 4.88 20.65
C ALA A 105 -9.86 3.53 20.13
N THR A 106 -10.45 3.03 19.04
CA THR A 106 -10.07 1.77 18.39
C THR A 106 -10.13 1.90 16.87
N VAL A 107 -9.50 0.98 16.14
CA VAL A 107 -9.52 1.04 14.66
C VAL A 107 -10.92 0.83 14.09
N ASP A 108 -11.75 -0.01 14.71
CA ASP A 108 -13.07 -0.38 14.20
C ASP A 108 -14.04 0.80 14.13
N GLU A 109 -13.97 1.74 15.08
CA GLU A 109 -14.80 2.94 15.11
C GLU A 109 -14.71 3.79 13.84
N LYS A 110 -13.51 3.86 13.24
CA LYS A 110 -13.21 4.73 12.09
C LYS A 110 -12.59 4.01 10.90
N ARG A 111 -12.56 2.67 10.90
CA ARG A 111 -12.07 1.83 9.80
C ARG A 111 -12.66 2.24 8.46
N HIS A 112 -13.99 2.37 8.39
CA HIS A 112 -14.70 2.75 7.18
C HIS A 112 -14.33 4.15 6.67
N VAL A 113 -14.03 5.09 7.58
CA VAL A 113 -13.56 6.44 7.22
C VAL A 113 -12.18 6.37 6.59
N LEU A 114 -11.26 5.63 7.22
CA LEU A 114 -9.89 5.46 6.72
C LEU A 114 -9.88 4.77 5.35
N MET A 115 -10.65 3.69 5.19
CA MET A 115 -10.82 3.00 3.90
C MET A 115 -11.48 3.88 2.83
N GLY A 116 -12.44 4.72 3.22
CA GLY A 116 -13.10 5.67 2.33
C GLY A 116 -12.12 6.71 1.78
N VAL A 117 -11.25 7.26 2.63
CA VAL A 117 -10.19 8.17 2.17
C VAL A 117 -9.17 7.45 1.31
N GLU A 118 -8.73 6.25 1.69
CA GLU A 118 -7.81 5.44 0.88
C GLU A 118 -8.36 5.20 -0.53
N GLY A 119 -9.62 4.80 -0.66
CA GLY A 119 -10.25 4.53 -1.95
C GLY A 119 -10.39 5.78 -2.82
N LEU A 120 -10.80 6.90 -2.24
CA LEU A 120 -10.88 8.18 -2.96
C LEU A 120 -9.50 8.66 -3.42
N ALA A 121 -8.51 8.60 -2.53
CA ALA A 121 -7.14 9.01 -2.85
C ALA A 121 -6.51 8.13 -3.93
N GLY A 122 -6.76 6.81 -3.90
CA GLY A 122 -6.35 5.89 -4.96
C GLY A 122 -6.90 6.29 -6.32
N ARG A 123 -8.21 6.57 -6.41
CA ARG A 123 -8.84 7.04 -7.66
C ARG A 123 -8.20 8.33 -8.17
N LEU A 124 -8.16 9.35 -7.32
CA LEU A 124 -7.54 10.64 -7.65
C LEU A 124 -6.10 10.49 -8.13
N TYR A 125 -5.31 9.67 -7.43
CA TYR A 125 -3.92 9.42 -7.78
C TYR A 125 -3.79 8.80 -9.18
N TRP A 126 -4.56 7.77 -9.51
CA TRP A 126 -4.47 7.13 -10.81
C TRP A 126 -5.02 7.99 -11.96
N ASP A 127 -6.02 8.83 -11.69
CA ASP A 127 -6.48 9.86 -12.63
C ASP A 127 -5.33 10.84 -12.95
N ALA A 128 -4.61 11.30 -11.92
CA ALA A 128 -3.43 12.15 -12.12
C ALA A 128 -2.29 11.43 -12.84
N VAL A 129 -2.07 10.14 -12.58
CA VAL A 129 -1.05 9.34 -13.29
C VAL A 129 -1.40 9.18 -14.77
N ALA A 130 -2.67 8.95 -15.11
CA ALA A 130 -3.13 8.96 -16.49
C ALA A 130 -2.91 10.33 -17.14
N GLU A 131 -3.24 11.41 -16.42
CA GLU A 131 -2.89 12.78 -16.80
C GLU A 131 -1.39 13.07 -16.75
N ILE A 132 -0.49 12.22 -16.26
CA ILE A 132 0.97 12.43 -16.38
C ILE A 132 1.52 11.67 -17.58
N ILE A 133 1.02 10.45 -17.81
CA ILE A 133 1.40 9.59 -18.92
C ILE A 133 0.87 10.14 -20.25
N GLY A 134 -0.43 10.45 -20.30
CA GLY A 134 -1.11 11.02 -21.47
C GLY A 134 -1.06 10.08 -22.66
N SER A 135 -0.86 10.63 -23.85
CA SER A 135 -0.81 9.85 -25.10
C SER A 135 0.49 9.07 -25.34
N ARG A 136 1.42 9.02 -24.37
CA ARG A 136 2.70 8.31 -24.53
C ARG A 136 2.55 6.80 -24.58
N THR A 137 1.53 6.27 -23.91
CA THR A 137 1.17 4.85 -23.89
C THR A 137 -0.27 4.74 -23.38
N GLU A 138 -0.97 3.67 -23.77
CA GLU A 138 -2.30 3.39 -23.24
C GLU A 138 -2.23 3.14 -21.73
N PHE A 139 -2.98 3.95 -20.97
CA PHE A 139 -3.19 3.76 -19.53
C PHE A 139 -4.52 4.41 -19.16
N LEU A 140 -5.59 3.61 -19.12
CA LEU A 140 -6.93 4.07 -18.76
C LEU A 140 -7.16 4.15 -17.25
N GLY A 141 -6.19 3.67 -16.48
CA GLY A 141 -6.26 3.58 -15.03
C GLY A 141 -5.62 2.30 -14.51
N ARG A 142 -5.67 2.14 -13.20
CA ARG A 142 -5.03 1.02 -12.52
C ARG A 142 -5.82 -0.27 -12.66
N GLU A 143 -5.26 -1.25 -13.34
CA GLU A 143 -5.81 -2.60 -13.50
C GLU A 143 -4.90 -3.66 -12.86
N HIS A 144 -5.44 -4.42 -11.91
CA HIS A 144 -4.65 -5.40 -11.15
C HIS A 144 -4.66 -6.80 -11.78
N ARG A 145 -5.81 -7.25 -12.29
CA ARG A 145 -5.99 -8.59 -12.87
C ARG A 145 -6.37 -8.44 -14.33
N GLY A 146 -5.73 -9.19 -15.22
CA GLY A 146 -6.03 -9.11 -16.65
C GLY A 146 -5.41 -7.92 -17.37
N ALA A 147 -4.51 -7.18 -16.72
CA ALA A 147 -3.79 -6.07 -17.32
C ALA A 147 -3.13 -6.48 -18.65
N THR A 148 -3.49 -5.79 -19.72
CA THR A 148 -2.95 -5.98 -21.07
C THR A 148 -2.00 -4.86 -21.47
N ASP A 149 -2.07 -3.70 -20.79
CA ASP A 149 -1.19 -2.56 -21.05
C ASP A 149 0.16 -2.69 -20.31
N MET A 150 1.19 -2.10 -20.92
CA MET A 150 2.57 -2.16 -20.42
C MET A 150 2.74 -1.50 -19.05
N VAL A 151 1.96 -0.45 -18.75
CA VAL A 151 2.09 0.32 -17.50
C VAL A 151 1.61 -0.53 -16.33
N ASN A 152 0.42 -1.12 -16.43
CA ASN A 152 -0.10 -2.00 -15.41
C ASN A 152 0.72 -3.28 -15.28
N ALA A 153 1.27 -3.83 -16.37
CA ALA A 153 2.18 -4.98 -16.30
C ALA A 153 3.45 -4.64 -15.47
N ALA A 154 4.09 -3.50 -15.75
CA ALA A 154 5.26 -3.02 -15.02
C ALA A 154 4.94 -2.75 -13.54
N LEU A 155 3.80 -2.09 -13.26
CA LEU A 155 3.33 -1.84 -11.89
C LEU A 155 3.05 -3.14 -11.14
N ASN A 156 2.35 -4.09 -11.75
CA ASN A 156 2.04 -5.39 -11.15
C ASN A 156 3.31 -6.15 -10.76
N TYR A 157 4.31 -6.17 -11.65
CA TYR A 157 5.59 -6.81 -11.38
C TYR A 157 6.37 -6.10 -10.26
N GLY A 158 6.45 -4.76 -10.30
CA GLY A 158 7.12 -3.97 -9.27
C GLY A 158 6.46 -4.12 -7.89
N TYR A 159 5.13 -4.13 -7.83
CA TYR A 159 4.39 -4.40 -6.61
C TYR A 159 4.53 -5.83 -6.12
N GLY A 160 4.74 -6.77 -7.03
CA GLY A 160 5.25 -8.10 -6.71
C GLY A 160 6.50 -7.98 -5.85
N ILE A 161 7.61 -7.52 -6.43
CA ILE A 161 8.90 -7.42 -5.74
C ILE A 161 8.79 -6.69 -4.40
N LEU A 162 8.10 -5.54 -4.39
CA LEU A 162 7.92 -4.74 -3.18
C LEU A 162 7.18 -5.52 -2.08
N TYR A 163 6.16 -6.30 -2.43
CA TYR A 163 5.45 -7.13 -1.46
C TYR A 163 6.40 -8.10 -0.74
N GLY A 164 7.28 -8.79 -1.47
CA GLY A 164 8.23 -9.74 -0.88
C GLY A 164 9.20 -9.07 0.11
N ASN A 165 9.64 -7.86 -0.22
CA ASN A 165 10.50 -7.06 0.66
C ASN A 165 9.77 -6.63 1.94
N VAL A 166 8.55 -6.10 1.82
CA VAL A 166 7.86 -5.64 3.03
C VAL A 166 7.36 -6.80 3.89
N TRP A 167 6.97 -7.92 3.27
CA TRP A 167 6.68 -9.15 4.00
C TRP A 167 7.89 -9.59 4.82
N GLY A 168 9.08 -9.62 4.22
CA GLY A 168 10.32 -9.92 4.92
C GLY A 168 10.63 -8.93 6.05
N ALA A 169 10.40 -7.64 5.83
CA ALA A 169 10.58 -6.61 6.84
C ALA A 169 9.62 -6.76 8.03
N ALA A 170 8.34 -7.08 7.78
CA ALA A 170 7.35 -7.33 8.82
C ALA A 170 7.73 -8.54 9.69
N LEU A 171 8.16 -9.64 9.06
CA LEU A 171 8.65 -10.82 9.76
C LEU A 171 9.89 -10.51 10.60
N ASN A 172 10.86 -9.75 10.06
CA ASN A 172 12.05 -9.30 10.80
C ASN A 172 11.68 -8.45 12.03
N ALA A 173 10.68 -7.57 11.90
CA ALA A 173 10.20 -6.73 12.99
C ALA A 173 9.36 -7.50 14.02
N GLY A 174 8.93 -8.72 13.69
CA GLY A 174 8.12 -9.55 14.56
C GLY A 174 6.64 -9.34 14.54
N LEU A 175 6.17 -8.66 13.51
CA LEU A 175 4.78 -8.53 13.23
C LEU A 175 4.26 -9.85 12.66
N GLU A 176 3.04 -10.21 13.05
CA GLU A 176 2.25 -11.25 12.42
C GLU A 176 1.68 -10.68 11.12
N PRO A 177 2.19 -11.07 9.93
CA PRO A 177 1.76 -10.51 8.68
C PRO A 177 0.27 -10.71 8.41
N PHE A 178 -0.42 -11.66 9.07
CA PHE A 178 -1.85 -11.90 8.91
C PHE A 178 -2.76 -11.10 9.88
N ALA A 179 -2.19 -10.33 10.82
CA ALA A 179 -2.98 -9.56 11.80
C ALA A 179 -3.10 -8.08 11.40
N GLY A 180 -3.91 -7.81 10.37
CA GLY A 180 -4.10 -6.48 9.76
C GLY A 180 -5.14 -5.57 10.39
N PHE A 181 -4.77 -4.32 10.69
CA PHE A 181 -5.71 -3.38 11.33
C PHE A 181 -6.75 -2.77 10.38
N LEU A 182 -6.42 -2.46 9.11
CA LEU A 182 -7.34 -1.75 8.18
C LEU A 182 -8.24 -2.67 7.37
N HIS A 183 -7.63 -3.62 6.67
CA HIS A 183 -8.31 -4.54 5.76
C HIS A 183 -8.43 -5.90 6.46
N VAL A 184 -9.37 -6.00 7.41
CA VAL A 184 -9.76 -7.29 7.99
C VAL A 184 -10.73 -8.02 7.08
N ASP A 185 -10.69 -9.34 7.15
CA ASP A 185 -11.65 -10.22 6.49
C ASP A 185 -13.09 -9.83 6.85
N ARG A 186 -13.94 -9.67 5.82
CA ARG A 186 -15.40 -9.69 6.01
C ARG A 186 -15.81 -11.15 6.24
N PRO A 187 -16.75 -11.43 7.16
CA PRO A 187 -17.37 -12.75 7.24
C PRO A 187 -17.91 -13.15 5.85
N GLY A 188 -17.45 -14.27 5.30
CA GLY A 188 -17.93 -14.83 4.03
C GLY A 188 -17.05 -14.62 2.78
N LYS A 189 -15.88 -13.98 2.87
CA LYS A 189 -14.88 -14.00 1.77
C LYS A 189 -13.47 -14.20 2.33
N PRO A 190 -12.71 -15.24 1.91
CA PRO A 190 -11.31 -15.38 2.27
C PRO A 190 -10.51 -14.29 1.55
N SER A 191 -10.09 -13.27 2.28
CA SER A 191 -9.21 -12.20 1.82
C SER A 191 -8.18 -11.94 2.92
N PRO A 192 -7.06 -12.70 2.96
CA PRO A 192 -6.17 -12.78 4.11
C PRO A 192 -5.95 -11.42 4.75
N ALA A 193 -6.60 -11.23 5.91
CA ALA A 193 -6.30 -10.15 6.82
C ALA A 193 -4.78 -10.13 6.97
N SER A 194 -4.16 -8.97 6.79
CA SER A 194 -2.72 -8.88 6.91
C SER A 194 -2.28 -7.56 7.52
N ALA A 195 -1.39 -7.61 8.53
CA ALA A 195 -0.63 -6.48 9.09
C ALA A 195 0.09 -5.67 8.02
N VAL A 196 0.17 -6.30 6.85
CA VAL A 196 0.65 -5.82 5.59
C VAL A 196 -0.47 -6.02 4.55
N SER A 197 -1.58 -5.28 4.65
CA SER A 197 -2.36 -4.95 3.45
C SER A 197 -1.61 -3.94 2.56
N LEU A 198 -0.29 -4.08 2.45
CA LEU A 198 0.51 -3.42 1.45
C LEU A 198 0.16 -3.92 0.06
N GLU A 199 -0.45 -5.09 -0.10
CA GLU A 199 -1.02 -5.41 -1.41
C GLU A 199 -2.06 -4.36 -1.83
N ARG A 200 -2.97 -3.91 -0.96
CA ARG A 200 -3.96 -2.88 -1.29
C ARG A 200 -3.45 -1.44 -1.09
N LEU A 201 -2.67 -1.20 -0.04
CA LEU A 201 -2.07 0.11 0.23
C LEU A 201 -1.03 0.48 -0.82
N VAL A 202 -0.28 -0.49 -1.35
CA VAL A 202 0.74 -0.26 -2.37
C VAL A 202 0.14 -0.36 -3.77
N ARG A 203 -0.79 -1.29 -4.06
CA ARG A 203 -1.37 -1.41 -5.42
C ARG A 203 -2.50 -0.42 -5.74
N GLY A 204 -3.23 0.03 -4.73
CA GLY A 204 -4.38 0.96 -4.86
C GLY A 204 -3.96 2.42 -4.91
#